data_AF-A0AAJ6XBF4-F1
#
_entry.id   AF-A0AAJ6XBF4-F1
#
_cell.length_a   1.000
_cell.length_b   1.000
_cell.length_c   1.000
_cell.angle_alpha   90.00
_cell.angle_beta   90.00
_cell.angle_gamma   90.00
#
_symmetry.space_group_name_H-M   'P 1'
#
loop_
_entity.id
_entity.type
_entity.pdbx_description
1 polymer ?
#
loop_
_entity_poly.entity_id
_entity_poly.type
_entity_poly.pdbx_seq_one_letter_code
_entity_poly.pdbx_strand_id
1 'polypeptide(L)'
;MTFNRIYVHEDEIVKLFETLPHPQNIPVSVLHSFFVKGDTMGFELGEYDLEASGLYPDLEFRTIDQLLDIFLTSPPDRAAAAFE
;
A
#
# COMPACT_ATOMS: atom_id res chain seq x y z
N MET A 1 -24.55 6.93 1.71
CA MET A 1 -23.58 7.12 0.62
C MET A 1 -23.45 5.80 -0.13
N THR A 2 -23.52 5.83 -1.45
CA THR A 2 -23.31 4.63 -2.29
C THR A 2 -21.89 4.69 -2.82
N PHE A 3 -21.06 3.71 -2.48
CA PHE A 3 -19.65 3.68 -2.90
C PHE A 3 -19.56 3.06 -4.30
N ASN A 4 -19.12 3.84 -5.28
CA ASN A 4 -18.91 3.33 -6.64
C ASN A 4 -17.55 2.61 -6.71
N ARG A 5 -17.58 1.28 -6.89
CA ARG A 5 -16.37 0.46 -7.00
C ARG A 5 -16.06 0.20 -8.47
N ILE A 6 -14.88 0.61 -8.91
CA ILE A 6 -14.33 0.24 -10.22
C ILE A 6 -13.28 -0.83 -9.98
N TYR A 7 -13.43 -1.97 -10.64
CA TYR A 7 -12.50 -3.09 -10.58
C TYR A 7 -11.60 -3.06 -11.80
N VAL A 8 -10.29 -3.20 -11.58
CA VAL A 8 -9.29 -3.31 -12.65
C VAL A 8 -8.70 -4.72 -12.55
N HIS A 9 -8.73 -5.47 -13.65
CA HIS A 9 -8.20 -6.85 -13.66
C HIS A 9 -6.67 -6.86 -13.65
N GLU A 10 -6.07 -7.91 -13.08
CA GLU A 10 -4.62 -8.06 -13.01
C GLU A 10 -3.95 -7.95 -14.39
N ASP A 11 -4.51 -8.60 -15.42
CA ASP A 11 -3.98 -8.56 -16.79
C ASP A 11 -3.91 -7.13 -17.36
N GLU A 12 -4.84 -6.25 -16.96
CA GLU A 12 -4.83 -4.83 -17.35
C GLU A 12 -3.69 -4.07 -16.65
N ILE A 13 -3.45 -4.36 -15.37
CA ILE A 13 -2.34 -3.80 -14.60
C ILE A 13 -1.01 -4.26 -15.17
N VAL A 14 -0.89 -5.55 -15.52
CA VAL A 14 0.28 -6.13 -16.17
C VAL A 14 0.57 -5.40 -17.48
N LYS A 15 -0.44 -5.26 -18.33
CA LYS A 15 -0.32 -4.53 -19.59
C LYS A 15 0.09 -3.07 -19.39
N LEU A 16 -0.40 -2.40 -18.35
CA LEU A 16 -0.02 -1.02 -18.05
C LEU A 16 1.47 -0.90 -17.72
N PHE A 17 2.03 -1.77 -16.87
CA PHE A 17 3.47 -1.68 -16.56
C PHE A 17 4.34 -2.02 -17.79
N GLU A 18 3.92 -2.95 -18.65
CA GLU A 18 4.66 -3.32 -19.87
C GLU A 18 4.64 -2.22 -20.94
N THR A 19 3.59 -1.38 -20.96
CA THR A 19 3.39 -0.39 -22.03
C THR A 19 3.72 1.04 -21.62
N LEU A 20 3.71 1.37 -20.33
CA LEU A 20 4.07 2.69 -19.84
C LEU A 20 5.59 2.91 -19.93
N PRO A 21 6.04 4.12 -20.32
CA PRO A 21 7.46 4.45 -20.27
C PRO A 21 7.95 4.52 -18.83
N HIS A 22 9.26 4.43 -18.68
CA HIS A 22 9.93 4.71 -17.40
C HIS A 22 9.94 6.22 -17.12
N PRO A 23 9.66 6.68 -15.89
CA PRO A 23 9.37 5.91 -14.67
C PRO A 23 7.88 5.63 -14.40
N GLN A 24 6.97 5.94 -15.34
CA GLN A 24 5.53 5.82 -15.15
C GLN A 24 5.04 4.38 -14.94
N ASN A 25 5.79 3.38 -15.39
CA ASN A 25 5.51 1.97 -15.09
C ASN A 25 5.79 1.58 -13.63
N ILE A 26 6.67 2.29 -12.91
CA ILE A 26 7.06 1.94 -11.52
C ILE A 26 5.87 2.01 -10.55
N PRO A 27 5.06 3.10 -10.48
CA PRO A 27 3.89 3.13 -9.61
C PRO A 27 2.93 1.98 -9.86
N VAL A 28 2.73 1.59 -11.12
CA VAL A 28 1.83 0.48 -11.49
C VAL A 28 2.35 -0.84 -10.96
N SER A 29 3.66 -1.10 -11.11
CA SER A 29 4.31 -2.29 -10.55
C SER A 29 4.24 -2.33 -9.03
N VAL A 30 4.41 -1.19 -8.36
CA VAL A 30 4.24 -1.07 -6.90
C VAL A 30 2.79 -1.42 -6.52
N LEU A 31 1.78 -0.83 -7.16
CA LEU A 31 0.38 -1.15 -6.86
C LEU A 31 0.06 -2.64 -7.08
N HIS A 32 0.63 -3.26 -8.11
CA HIS A 32 0.48 -4.70 -8.39
C HIS A 32 1.07 -5.55 -7.26
N SER A 33 2.32 -5.27 -6.84
CA SER A 33 2.99 -5.98 -5.75
C SER A 33 2.20 -5.88 -4.43
N PHE A 34 1.79 -4.67 -4.04
CA PHE A 34 1.10 -4.46 -2.77
C PHE A 34 -0.34 -4.97 -2.76
N PHE A 35 -1.13 -4.71 -3.81
CA PHE A 35 -2.58 -4.90 -3.77
C PHE A 35 -3.10 -6.09 -4.59
N VAL A 36 -2.27 -6.69 -5.45
CA VAL A 36 -2.65 -7.87 -6.25
C VAL A 36 -1.88 -9.10 -5.81
N LYS A 37 -0.54 -9.01 -5.72
CA LYS A 37 0.29 -10.10 -5.19
C LYS A 37 0.24 -10.19 -3.66
N GLY A 38 0.07 -9.06 -2.98
CA GLY A 38 -0.02 -9.02 -1.53
C GLY A 38 1.33 -9.22 -0.86
N ASP A 39 2.43 -8.75 -1.48
CA ASP A 39 3.80 -9.08 -1.06
C ASP A 39 4.16 -8.64 0.38
N THR A 40 3.37 -7.73 0.98
CA THR A 40 3.54 -7.33 2.39
C THR A 40 3.00 -8.34 3.39
N MET A 41 2.11 -9.24 2.96
CA MET A 41 1.43 -10.24 3.78
C MET A 41 1.51 -11.65 3.17
N GLY A 42 2.27 -11.83 2.08
CA GLY A 42 2.42 -13.09 1.35
C GLY A 42 3.46 -14.04 1.96
N PHE A 43 3.96 -13.74 3.15
CA PHE A 43 5.00 -14.50 3.85
C PHE A 43 4.73 -14.54 5.36
N GLU A 44 5.40 -15.48 6.04
CA GLU A 44 5.42 -15.61 7.49
C GLU A 44 6.78 -15.18 8.03
N LEU A 45 6.80 -14.63 9.26
CA LEU A 45 8.04 -14.22 9.92
C LEU A 45 8.90 -15.44 10.28
N GLY A 46 10.20 -15.37 9.96
CA GLY A 46 11.18 -16.37 10.33
C GLY A 46 11.70 -16.23 11.76
N GLU A 47 12.54 -17.16 12.20
CA GLU A 47 13.14 -17.19 13.55
C GLU A 47 13.91 -15.90 13.91
N TYR A 48 14.50 -15.25 12.90
CA TYR A 48 15.32 -14.05 13.08
C TYR A 48 14.58 -12.75 12.74
N ASP A 49 13.32 -12.84 12.32
CA ASP A 49 12.52 -11.67 12.00
C ASP A 49 11.86 -11.12 13.27
N LEU A 50 11.82 -9.80 13.39
CA LEU A 50 11.22 -9.10 14.52
C LEU A 50 10.04 -8.27 14.04
N GLU A 51 8.92 -8.41 14.75
CA GLU A 51 7.75 -7.55 14.57
C GLU A 51 7.86 -6.37 15.54
N ALA A 52 7.82 -5.14 15.01
CA ALA A 52 8.15 -3.94 15.77
C ALA A 52 7.15 -3.62 16.89
N SER A 53 5.85 -3.95 16.71
CA SER A 53 4.84 -3.72 17.74
C SER A 53 5.05 -4.60 18.98
N GLY A 54 5.71 -5.76 18.83
CA GLY A 54 6.11 -6.63 19.94
C GLY A 54 7.32 -6.16 20.74
N LEU A 55 8.06 -5.13 20.27
CA LEU A 55 9.32 -4.70 20.91
C LEU A 55 9.11 -3.70 22.06
N TYR A 56 8.09 -2.85 21.97
CA TYR A 56 7.86 -1.75 22.90
C TYR A 56 6.39 -1.75 23.36
N PRO A 57 6.05 -2.44 24.47
CA PRO A 57 4.66 -2.58 24.93
C PRO A 57 3.95 -1.26 25.23
N ASP A 58 4.73 -0.22 25.54
CA ASP A 58 4.22 1.13 25.83
C ASP A 58 4.01 1.99 24.56
N LEU A 59 4.42 1.50 23.39
CA LEU A 59 4.33 2.20 22.11
C LEU A 59 3.41 1.43 21.15
N GLU A 60 2.24 1.99 20.89
CA GLU A 60 1.28 1.43 19.94
C GLU A 60 1.37 2.16 18.59
N PHE A 61 1.29 1.39 17.49
CA PHE A 61 1.02 1.97 16.18
C PHE A 61 -0.42 2.48 16.13
N ARG A 62 -0.64 3.60 15.43
CA ARG A 62 -2.00 4.05 15.14
C ARG A 62 -2.73 3.00 14.31
N THR A 63 -3.95 2.68 14.74
CA THR A 63 -4.80 1.75 14.00
C THR A 63 -5.34 2.38 12.72
N ILE A 64 -5.87 1.55 11.81
CA ILE A 64 -6.51 2.04 10.58
C ILE A 64 -7.72 2.95 10.92
N ASP A 65 -8.52 2.60 11.93
CA ASP A 65 -9.67 3.42 12.33
C ASP A 65 -9.24 4.81 12.80
N GLN A 66 -8.21 4.88 13.65
CA GLN A 66 -7.64 6.16 14.11
C GLN A 66 -7.05 6.96 12.94
N LEU A 67 -6.45 6.29 11.95
CA LEU A 67 -5.97 6.95 10.75
C LEU A 67 -7.13 7.54 9.94
N LEU A 68 -8.22 6.80 9.74
CA LEU A 68 -9.39 7.28 9.02
C LEU A 68 -10.05 8.49 9.72
N ASP A 69 -10.09 8.51 11.05
CA ASP A 69 -10.55 9.67 11.84
C ASP A 69 -9.71 10.93 11.57
N ILE A 70 -8.39 10.77 11.39
CA ILE A 70 -7.51 11.89 11.02
C ILE A 70 -7.87 12.40 9.61
N PHE A 71 -8.12 11.52 8.65
CA PHE A 71 -8.52 11.95 7.29
C PHE A 71 -9.89 12.64 7.25
N LEU A 72 -10.79 12.34 8.19
CA LEU A 72 -12.08 13.02 8.32
C LEU A 72 -11.98 14.41 8.96
N THR A 73 -11.04 14.59 9.89
CA THR A 73 -10.96 15.80 10.73
C THR A 73 -9.87 16.77 10.28
N SER A 74 -8.71 16.28 9.85
CA SER A 74 -7.54 17.07 9.48
C SER A 74 -6.61 16.25 8.57
N PRO A 75 -7.01 15.97 7.31
CA PRO A 75 -6.22 15.13 6.41
C PRO A 75 -4.85 15.75 6.11
N PRO A 76 -3.77 14.94 6.09
CA PRO A 76 -2.46 15.41 5.68
C PRO A 76 -2.42 15.72 4.17
N ASP A 77 -1.43 16.51 3.76
CA ASP A 77 -1.19 16.80 2.34
C ASP A 77 -0.84 15.53 1.55
N ARG A 78 -1.29 15.49 0.30
CA ARG A 78 -0.97 14.38 -0.60
C ARG A 78 0.51 14.42 -0.99
N ALA A 79 1.17 13.28 -0.89
CA ALA A 79 2.53 13.09 -1.37
C ALA A 79 2.58 12.15 -2.58
N ALA A 80 3.57 12.34 -3.44
CA ALA A 80 3.93 11.41 -4.51
C ALA A 80 5.43 11.13 -4.41
N ALA A 81 5.82 9.84 -4.46
CA ALA A 81 7.22 9.47 -4.47
C ALA A 81 7.87 9.88 -5.80
N ALA A 82 9.12 10.34 -5.72
CA ALA A 82 9.95 10.55 -6.90
C ALA A 82 10.51 9.21 -7.37
N PHE A 83 10.40 8.95 -8.67
CA PHE A 83 10.98 7.79 -9.33
C PHE A 83 11.88 8.30 -10.45
N GLU A 84 13.08 7.72 -10.54
CA GLU A 84 14.12 8.07 -11.51
C GLU A 84 14.42 6.91 -12.43
#